data_AF-A0A9E2DDX6-F1
#
_entry.id   AF-A0A9E2DDX6-F1
#
_cell.length_a   1.000
_cell.length_b   1.000
_cell.length_c   1.000
_cell.angle_alpha   90.00
_cell.angle_beta   90.00
_cell.angle_gamma   90.00
#
_symmetry.space_group_name_H-M   'P 1'
#
loop_
_entity.id
_entity.type
_entity.pdbx_description
1 polymer ?
#
loop_
_entity_poly.entity_id
_entity_poly.type
_entity_poly.pdbx_seq_one_letter_code
_entity_poly.pdbx_strand_id
1 'polypeptide(L)'
;KTVKTLNPYAQIGVEYLGQTGVRISDLEAREKITKQVMLEKSMQLTVQRVMAEAKSGRAPGATTSIFKLVGSTIAKEASALKSELRGLAGVGWEGEGFNQDELEATRGWLRDRAVTIYGGTNEVQMNIIAKRVLGLPD
;
A
#
# COMPACT_ATOMS: atom_id res chain seq x y z
N LYS A 1 15.23 -18.97 18.95
CA LYS A 1 15.13 -18.52 17.53
C LYS A 1 13.96 -17.57 17.44
N THR A 2 14.18 -16.30 17.12
CA THR A 2 13.10 -15.32 16.95
C THR A 2 12.25 -15.76 15.75
N VAL A 3 10.99 -16.13 15.99
CA VAL A 3 10.04 -16.44 14.90
C VAL A 3 9.86 -15.13 14.14
N LYS A 4 10.35 -15.05 12.90
CA LYS A 4 10.08 -13.90 12.03
C LYS A 4 8.61 -13.98 11.65
N THR A 5 7.80 -13.07 12.20
CA THR A 5 6.41 -12.91 11.79
C THR A 5 6.39 -12.56 10.30
N LEU A 6 5.70 -13.37 9.50
CA LEU A 6 5.48 -13.11 8.08
C LEU A 6 4.69 -11.79 7.95
N ASN A 7 5.06 -10.97 6.97
CA ASN A 7 4.24 -9.79 6.65
C ASN A 7 2.86 -10.23 6.11
N PRO A 8 1.82 -9.39 6.20
CA PRO A 8 0.46 -9.79 5.84
C PRO A 8 0.33 -10.33 4.40
N TYR A 9 1.05 -9.75 3.44
CA TYR A 9 1.03 -10.21 2.05
C TYR A 9 1.66 -11.60 1.89
N ALA A 10 2.74 -11.87 2.62
CA ALA A 10 3.39 -13.18 2.59
C ALA A 10 2.54 -14.27 3.25
N GLN A 11 1.76 -13.94 4.28
CA GLN A 11 0.78 -14.86 4.87
C GLN A 11 -0.26 -15.29 3.83
N ILE A 12 -0.86 -14.31 3.13
CA ILE A 12 -1.83 -14.55 2.05
C ILE A 12 -1.16 -15.36 0.92
N GLY A 13 0.04 -14.99 0.50
CA GLY A 13 0.75 -15.71 -0.56
C GLY A 13 1.04 -17.16 -0.22
N VAL A 14 1.39 -17.48 1.02
CA VAL A 14 1.57 -18.87 1.47
C VAL A 14 0.24 -19.63 1.47
N GLU A 15 -0.83 -19.00 1.92
CA GLU A 15 -2.15 -19.60 2.02
C GLU A 15 -2.77 -19.91 0.64
N TYR A 16 -2.72 -18.95 -0.29
CA TYR A 16 -3.44 -19.04 -1.56
C TYR A 16 -2.57 -19.52 -2.73
N LEU A 17 -1.25 -19.29 -2.69
CA LEU A 17 -0.33 -19.70 -3.77
C LEU A 17 0.58 -20.87 -3.36
N GLY A 18 0.52 -21.29 -2.09
CA GLY A 18 1.36 -22.33 -1.53
C GLY A 18 2.83 -21.94 -1.39
N GLN A 19 3.63 -22.89 -0.94
CA GLN A 19 5.06 -22.70 -0.70
C GLN A 19 5.90 -23.88 -1.21
N THR A 20 7.09 -23.56 -1.71
CA THR A 20 8.15 -24.50 -2.05
C THR A 20 9.28 -24.32 -1.05
N GLY A 21 9.39 -25.25 -0.09
CA GLY A 21 10.29 -25.10 1.06
C GLY A 21 9.88 -23.91 1.92
N VAL A 22 10.74 -22.90 2.02
CA VAL A 22 10.51 -21.67 2.82
C VAL A 22 10.08 -20.46 1.99
N ARG A 23 9.75 -20.65 0.71
CA ARG A 23 9.40 -19.56 -0.21
C ARG A 23 8.00 -19.77 -0.75
N ILE A 24 7.23 -18.69 -0.94
CA ILE A 24 6.00 -18.70 -1.74
C ILE A 24 6.33 -19.27 -3.11
N SER A 25 5.51 -20.18 -3.63
CA SER A 25 5.81 -20.92 -4.86
C SER A 25 5.91 -20.00 -6.09
N ASP A 26 5.03 -19.00 -6.16
CA ASP A 26 4.97 -18.02 -7.25
C ASP A 26 6.11 -16.99 -7.15
N LEU A 27 6.92 -16.86 -8.21
CA LEU A 27 8.04 -15.91 -8.28
C LEU A 27 7.54 -14.45 -8.38
N GLU A 28 6.57 -14.19 -9.25
CA GLU A 28 6.06 -12.85 -9.50
C GLU A 28 5.39 -12.28 -8.24
N ALA A 29 4.64 -13.12 -7.53
CA ALA A 29 4.05 -12.76 -6.23
C ALA A 29 5.12 -12.31 -5.23
N ARG A 30 6.25 -13.02 -5.15
CA ARG A 30 7.35 -12.64 -4.25
C ARG A 30 7.94 -11.28 -4.59
N GLU A 31 8.09 -10.98 -5.88
CA GLU A 31 8.61 -9.69 -6.35
C GLU A 31 7.65 -8.55 -6.01
N LYS A 32 6.35 -8.72 -6.29
CA LYS A 32 5.31 -7.75 -5.94
C LYS A 32 5.24 -7.50 -4.43
N ILE A 33 5.24 -8.56 -3.62
CA ILE A 33 5.28 -8.47 -2.15
C ILE A 33 6.51 -7.72 -1.68
N THR A 34 7.69 -8.05 -2.22
CA THR A 34 8.94 -7.42 -1.82
C THR A 34 8.90 -5.92 -2.13
N LYS A 35 8.48 -5.55 -3.34
CA LYS A 35 8.34 -4.14 -3.75
C LYS A 35 7.36 -3.38 -2.85
N GLN A 36 6.19 -3.96 -2.59
CA GLN A 36 5.17 -3.34 -1.73
C GLN A 36 5.70 -3.10 -0.31
N VAL A 37 6.29 -4.12 0.31
CA VAL A 37 6.84 -4.02 1.68
C VAL A 37 8.00 -3.02 1.75
N MET A 38 8.86 -2.98 0.72
CA MET A 38 9.94 -1.99 0.64
C MET A 38 9.40 -0.56 0.52
N LEU A 39 8.36 -0.33 -0.30
CA LEU A 39 7.73 0.98 -0.44
C LEU A 39 7.07 1.44 0.85
N GLU A 40 6.31 0.57 1.52
CA GLU A 40 5.72 0.86 2.83
C GLU A 40 6.79 1.20 3.87
N LYS A 41 7.89 0.44 3.90
CA LYS A 41 9.00 0.70 4.81
C LYS A 41 9.68 2.03 4.52
N SER A 42 9.91 2.34 3.25
CA SER A 42 10.49 3.61 2.80
C SER A 42 9.61 4.79 3.21
N MET A 43 8.29 4.68 3.02
CA MET A 43 7.32 5.69 3.44
C MET A 43 7.33 5.86 4.97
N GLN A 44 7.33 4.76 5.73
CA GLN A 44 7.41 4.80 7.19
C GLN A 44 8.66 5.57 7.68
N LEU A 45 9.83 5.26 7.12
CA LEU A 45 11.09 5.93 7.47
C LEU A 45 11.07 7.40 7.07
N THR A 46 10.46 7.74 5.93
CA THR A 46 10.32 9.13 5.47
C THR A 46 9.43 9.94 6.43
N VAL A 47 8.31 9.37 6.87
CA VAL A 47 7.43 9.99 7.88
C VAL A 47 8.18 10.19 9.19
N GLN A 48 8.94 9.19 9.66
CA GLN A 48 9.75 9.33 10.88
C GLN A 48 10.78 10.46 10.77
N ARG A 49 11.47 10.54 9.63
CA ARG A 49 12.44 11.61 9.36
C ARG A 49 11.78 12.99 9.39
N VAL A 50 10.65 13.16 8.69
CA VAL A 50 9.95 14.46 8.66
C VAL A 50 9.39 14.84 10.03
N MET A 51 8.90 13.88 10.81
CA MET A 51 8.47 14.13 12.19
C MET A 51 9.64 14.54 13.09
N ALA A 52 10.84 14.00 12.88
CA ALA A 52 12.05 14.43 13.60
C ALA A 52 12.48 15.85 13.19
N GLU A 53 12.45 16.18 11.90
CA GLU A 53 12.75 17.53 11.38
C GLU A 53 11.72 18.58 11.85
N ALA A 54 10.45 18.19 12.00
CA ALA A 54 9.42 19.10 12.49
C ALA A 54 9.65 19.53 13.95
N LYS A 55 10.25 18.66 14.78
CA LYS A 55 10.61 19.00 16.16
C LYS A 55 11.68 20.10 16.25
N SER A 56 12.46 20.34 15.20
CA SER A 56 13.42 21.45 15.14
C SER A 56 12.83 22.75 14.58
N GLY A 57 11.50 22.88 14.53
CA GLY A 57 10.80 24.12 14.13
C GLY A 57 10.57 24.29 12.63
N ARG A 58 10.92 23.31 11.79
CA ARG A 58 10.58 23.33 10.36
C ARG A 58 9.15 22.80 10.18
N ALA A 59 8.19 23.68 9.91
CA ALA A 59 6.83 23.26 9.62
C ALA A 59 6.80 22.35 8.37
N PRO A 60 6.05 21.23 8.38
CA PRO A 60 5.86 20.42 7.19
C PRO A 60 5.00 21.21 6.20
N GLY A 61 5.64 21.91 5.26
CA GLY A 61 4.98 22.67 4.20
C GLY A 61 4.35 21.76 3.15
N ALA A 62 4.68 21.98 1.88
CA ALA A 62 4.16 21.19 0.76
C ALA A 62 4.52 19.69 0.80
N THR A 63 5.37 19.25 1.73
CA THR A 63 5.71 17.83 2.00
C THR A 63 4.47 16.99 2.35
N THR A 64 3.44 17.57 2.96
CA THR A 64 2.17 16.88 3.24
C THR A 64 1.48 16.39 1.97
N SER A 65 1.65 17.12 0.86
CA SER A 65 1.10 16.75 -0.44
C SER A 65 1.80 15.54 -1.04
N ILE A 66 3.11 15.40 -0.81
CA ILE A 66 3.89 14.21 -1.17
C ILE A 66 3.39 13.01 -0.38
N PHE A 67 3.19 13.17 0.92
CA PHE A 67 2.69 12.08 1.77
C PHE A 67 1.30 11.60 1.39
N LYS A 68 0.40 12.54 1.07
CA LYS A 68 -0.92 12.19 0.51
C LYS A 68 -0.74 11.35 -0.75
N LEU A 69 0.00 11.86 -1.75
CA LEU A 69 0.16 11.20 -3.06
C LEU A 69 0.75 9.80 -2.95
N VAL A 70 1.85 9.66 -2.22
CA VAL A 70 2.57 8.40 -2.07
C VAL A 70 1.77 7.44 -1.18
N GLY A 71 1.24 7.93 -0.06
CA GLY A 71 0.45 7.12 0.88
C GLY A 71 -0.84 6.58 0.26
N SER A 72 -1.58 7.41 -0.50
CA SER A 72 -2.78 6.97 -1.22
C SER A 72 -2.46 5.90 -2.27
N THR A 73 -1.34 6.08 -2.99
CA THR A 73 -0.88 5.11 -3.99
C THR A 73 -0.52 3.79 -3.34
N ILE A 74 0.29 3.81 -2.27
CA ILE A 74 0.68 2.62 -1.52
C ILE A 74 -0.54 1.88 -0.98
N ALA A 75 -1.52 2.58 -0.40
CA ALA A 75 -2.73 1.96 0.14
C ALA A 75 -3.60 1.30 -0.96
N LYS A 76 -3.76 1.97 -2.09
CA LYS A 76 -4.49 1.43 -3.26
C LYS A 76 -3.79 0.19 -3.84
N GLU A 77 -2.47 0.21 -3.96
CA GLU A 77 -1.69 -0.95 -4.44
C GLU A 77 -1.66 -2.09 -3.41
N ALA A 78 -1.61 -1.77 -2.11
CA ALA A 78 -1.67 -2.75 -1.02
C ALA A 78 -2.94 -3.60 -1.08
N SER A 79 -4.11 -2.95 -1.19
CA SER A 79 -5.39 -3.65 -1.25
C SER A 79 -5.55 -4.43 -2.56
N ALA A 80 -5.07 -3.88 -3.67
CA ALA A 80 -5.03 -4.59 -4.96
C ALA A 80 -4.16 -5.85 -4.89
N LEU A 81 -2.97 -5.77 -4.30
CA LEU A 81 -2.08 -6.93 -4.14
C LEU A 81 -2.71 -8.00 -3.25
N LYS A 82 -3.40 -7.62 -2.16
CA LYS A 82 -4.12 -8.59 -1.30
C LYS A 82 -5.23 -9.33 -2.05
N SER A 83 -5.93 -8.64 -2.94
CA SER A 83 -6.94 -9.25 -3.83
C SER A 83 -6.26 -10.16 -4.86
N GLU A 84 -5.23 -9.68 -5.54
CA GLU A 84 -4.47 -10.46 -6.54
C GLU A 84 -3.92 -11.76 -5.97
N LEU A 85 -3.28 -11.73 -4.80
CA LEU A 85 -2.68 -12.91 -4.17
C LEU A 85 -3.71 -13.99 -3.79
N ARG A 86 -4.99 -13.63 -3.64
CA ARG A 86 -6.08 -14.57 -3.37
C ARG A 86 -6.65 -15.22 -4.63
N GLY A 87 -6.27 -14.77 -5.82
CA GLY A 87 -6.84 -15.24 -7.08
C GLY A 87 -8.36 -15.04 -7.12
N LEU A 88 -9.11 -16.10 -7.45
CA LEU A 88 -10.59 -16.06 -7.52
C LEU A 88 -11.24 -15.69 -6.17
N ALA A 89 -10.63 -16.08 -5.05
CA ALA A 89 -11.11 -15.71 -3.73
C ALA A 89 -10.95 -14.20 -3.44
N GLY A 90 -10.10 -13.50 -4.18
CA GLY A 90 -9.85 -12.06 -4.03
C GLY A 90 -10.88 -11.16 -4.70
N VAL A 91 -11.85 -11.74 -5.40
CA VAL A 91 -12.92 -11.01 -6.11
C VAL A 91 -14.32 -11.42 -5.63
N GLY A 92 -14.41 -12.18 -4.53
CA GLY A 92 -15.67 -12.62 -3.95
C GLY A 92 -16.45 -11.48 -3.28
N TRP A 93 -17.69 -11.26 -3.69
CA TRP A 93 -18.54 -10.18 -3.15
C TRP A 93 -19.54 -10.67 -2.08
N GLU A 94 -20.08 -11.87 -2.27
CA GLU A 94 -21.03 -12.56 -1.39
C GLU A 94 -21.14 -14.05 -1.75
N GLY A 95 -21.86 -14.82 -0.93
CA GLY A 95 -22.19 -16.22 -1.15
C GLY A 95 -21.37 -17.21 -0.33
N GLU A 96 -21.85 -18.45 -0.23
CA GLU A 96 -21.26 -19.52 0.60
C GLU A 96 -19.88 -20.01 0.11
N GLY A 97 -19.48 -19.62 -1.10
CA GLY A 97 -18.18 -19.99 -1.69
C GLY A 97 -16.99 -19.14 -1.22
N PHE A 98 -17.23 -18.12 -0.38
CA PHE A 98 -16.18 -17.24 0.14
C PHE A 98 -16.26 -17.14 1.66
N ASN A 99 -15.10 -17.11 2.31
CA ASN A 99 -15.02 -16.85 3.74
C ASN A 99 -15.11 -15.34 4.04
N GLN A 100 -15.30 -14.99 5.31
CA GLN A 100 -15.47 -13.60 5.73
C GLN A 100 -14.27 -12.71 5.37
N ASP A 101 -13.04 -13.21 5.54
CA ASP A 101 -11.81 -12.46 5.26
C ASP A 101 -11.66 -12.15 3.76
N GLU A 102 -12.08 -13.07 2.89
CA GLU A 102 -12.11 -12.90 1.43
C GLU A 102 -13.12 -11.83 1.01
N LEU A 103 -14.32 -11.87 1.59
CA LEU A 103 -15.36 -10.87 1.34
C LEU A 103 -14.92 -9.48 1.80
N GLU A 104 -14.30 -9.38 2.98
CA GLU A 104 -13.79 -8.13 3.52
C GLU A 104 -12.60 -7.59 2.72
N ALA A 105 -11.69 -8.47 2.27
CA ALA A 105 -10.59 -8.09 1.41
C ALA A 105 -11.08 -7.49 0.09
N THR A 106 -12.08 -8.11 -0.55
CA THR A 106 -12.68 -7.61 -1.79
C THR A 106 -13.36 -6.26 -1.59
N ARG A 107 -14.15 -6.10 -0.51
CA ARG A 107 -14.80 -4.83 -0.16
C ARG A 107 -13.78 -3.73 0.13
N GLY A 108 -12.72 -4.06 0.87
CA GLY A 108 -11.60 -3.16 1.16
C GLY A 108 -10.91 -2.70 -0.12
N TRP A 109 -10.58 -3.63 -1.02
CA TRP A 109 -9.98 -3.31 -2.32
C TRP A 109 -10.83 -2.34 -3.15
N LEU A 110 -12.12 -2.60 -3.27
CA LEU A 110 -13.04 -1.73 -4.02
C LEU A 110 -13.17 -0.35 -3.37
N ARG A 111 -13.29 -0.29 -2.04
CA ARG A 111 -13.34 0.97 -1.28
C ARG A 111 -12.06 1.78 -1.45
N ASP A 112 -10.91 1.11 -1.37
CA ASP A 112 -9.60 1.77 -1.34
C ASP A 112 -9.20 2.36 -2.71
N ARG A 113 -10.00 2.14 -3.77
CA ARG A 113 -9.91 2.92 -5.01
C ARG A 113 -10.11 4.41 -4.76
N ALA A 114 -11.03 4.75 -3.86
CA ALA A 114 -11.39 6.13 -3.56
C ALA A 114 -10.26 6.92 -2.86
N VAL A 115 -9.28 6.25 -2.23
CA VAL A 115 -8.20 6.93 -1.46
C VAL A 115 -7.34 7.86 -2.30
N THR A 116 -7.30 7.62 -3.62
CA THR A 116 -6.56 8.48 -4.56
C THR A 116 -7.33 9.72 -4.98
N ILE A 117 -8.62 9.83 -4.61
CA ILE A 117 -9.56 10.86 -5.05
C ILE A 117 -9.99 11.76 -3.88
N TYR A 118 -10.47 11.17 -2.79
CA TYR A 118 -10.98 11.97 -1.66
C TYR A 118 -9.84 12.69 -0.93
N GLY A 119 -10.13 13.87 -0.38
CA GLY A 119 -9.11 14.71 0.27
C GLY A 119 -8.13 15.34 -0.73
N GLY A 120 -8.58 15.57 -1.97
CA GLY A 120 -7.78 16.04 -3.11
C GLY A 120 -7.37 14.87 -3.99
N THR A 121 -7.40 14.99 -5.31
CA THR A 121 -7.01 13.87 -6.19
C THR A 121 -5.48 13.74 -6.27
N ASN A 122 -4.97 12.60 -6.72
CA ASN A 122 -3.52 12.44 -6.91
C ASN A 122 -2.97 13.43 -7.95
N GLU A 123 -3.75 13.77 -8.98
CA GLU A 123 -3.40 14.78 -9.99
C GLU A 123 -3.30 16.17 -9.38
N VAL A 124 -4.24 16.55 -8.51
CA VAL A 124 -4.17 17.82 -7.78
C VAL A 124 -2.94 17.84 -6.87
N GLN A 125 -2.64 16.74 -6.18
CA GLN A 125 -1.42 16.67 -5.36
C GLN A 125 -0.14 16.80 -6.21
N MET A 126 -0.09 16.18 -7.39
CA MET A 126 1.05 16.32 -8.31
C MET A 126 1.23 17.78 -8.75
N ASN A 127 0.15 18.50 -9.04
CA ASN A 127 0.21 19.93 -9.35
C ASN A 127 0.72 20.76 -8.17
N ILE A 128 0.27 20.49 -6.94
CA ILE A 128 0.77 21.18 -5.75
C ILE A 128 2.27 20.92 -5.57
N ILE A 129 2.73 19.68 -5.76
CA ILE A 129 4.15 19.33 -5.66
C ILE A 129 4.96 20.07 -6.75
N ALA A 130 4.50 20.04 -8.00
CA ALA A 130 5.12 20.75 -9.10
C ALA A 130 5.32 22.24 -8.79
N LYS A 131 4.27 22.91 -8.33
CA LYS A 131 4.28 24.37 -8.12
C LYS A 131 4.96 24.79 -6.81
N ARG A 132 4.68 24.07 -5.71
CA ARG A 132 5.09 24.47 -4.35
C ARG A 132 6.37 23.82 -3.86
N VAL A 133 6.77 22.68 -4.43
CA VAL A 133 8.02 21.99 -4.09
C VAL A 133 9.06 22.20 -5.18
N LEU A 134 8.70 22.04 -6.45
CA LEU A 134 9.63 22.16 -7.57
C LEU A 134 9.70 23.58 -8.16
N GLY A 135 8.78 24.48 -7.77
CA GLY A 135 8.78 25.88 -8.21
C GLY A 135 8.38 26.07 -9.67
N LEU A 136 7.61 25.13 -10.25
CA LEU A 136 7.15 25.24 -11.63
C LEU A 136 6.07 26.33 -11.79
N PRO A 137 5.97 26.99 -12.96
CA PRO A 137 4.96 28.00 -13.25
C PRO A 137 3.51 27.47 -13.17
N ASP A 138 2.56 28.40 -13.08
CA ASP A 138 1.12 28.09 -13.02
C ASP A 138 0.51 27.63 -14.35
#